data_AF-A0A537F538-F1
#
_entry.id   AF-A0A537F538-F1
#
_cell.length_a   1.000
_cell.length_b   1.000
_cell.length_c   1.000
_cell.angle_alpha   90.00
_cell.angle_beta   90.00
_cell.angle_gamma   90.00
#
_symmetry.space_group_name_H-M   'P 1'
#
loop_
_entity.id
_entity.type
_entity.pdbx_description
1 polymer ?
#
loop_
_entity_poly.entity_id
_entity_poly.type
_entity_poly.pdbx_seq_one_letter_code
_entity_poly.pdbx_strand_id
1 'polypeptide(L)'
;MSVPERRNKVARAIMIGVLVFLVAIPIGATAVLATSREKRNSNLVPNCLTLRSSQATVVAGGSGVILFSCGGNAALTVGKSDQFRPFFTLPTGYTGLKIVNHALGANDCNHGPILVSGQRFDLGGPGNFDYCVGYANAPSTGLASFKVTWSK
;
A
#
# COMPACT_ATOMS: atom_id res chain seq x y z
N MET A 1 24.77 -74.49 -8.85
CA MET A 1 26.09 -74.11 -8.29
C MET A 1 26.08 -72.62 -8.02
N SER A 2 26.08 -72.22 -6.74
CA SER A 2 25.93 -70.85 -6.26
C SER A 2 27.28 -70.14 -6.05
N VAL A 3 27.23 -68.84 -6.33
CA VAL A 3 28.30 -67.85 -6.54
C VAL A 3 28.92 -67.35 -5.22
N PRO A 4 30.17 -66.85 -5.22
CA PRO A 4 31.11 -66.94 -4.10
C PRO A 4 31.25 -65.66 -3.26
N GLU A 5 31.72 -65.86 -2.03
CA GLU A 5 32.87 -65.17 -1.39
C GLU A 5 33.28 -63.80 -1.97
N ARG A 6 32.49 -62.74 -1.73
CA ARG A 6 32.95 -61.36 -1.94
C ARG A 6 32.31 -60.33 -1.00
N ARG A 7 31.83 -60.79 0.16
CA ARG A 7 31.57 -59.93 1.33
C ARG A 7 32.94 -59.56 1.94
N ASN A 8 33.09 -58.36 2.48
CA ASN A 8 34.23 -57.90 3.32
C ASN A 8 35.25 -56.92 2.71
N LYS A 9 35.04 -56.34 1.52
CA LYS A 9 35.84 -55.17 1.08
C LYS A 9 35.06 -53.93 0.66
N VAL A 10 33.73 -54.02 0.50
CA VAL A 10 32.90 -52.88 0.04
C VAL A 10 32.30 -52.07 1.21
N ALA A 11 32.34 -52.59 2.43
CA ALA A 11 31.70 -51.96 3.60
C ALA A 11 32.52 -50.85 4.29
N ARG A 12 33.74 -50.54 3.81
CA ARG A 12 34.62 -49.49 4.38
C ARG A 12 34.69 -48.19 3.58
N ALA A 13 33.92 -48.07 2.50
CA ALA A 13 33.79 -46.83 1.72
C ALA A 13 32.45 -46.10 2.00
N ILE A 14 31.80 -46.45 3.10
CA ILE A 14 30.86 -45.56 3.79
C ILE A 14 31.73 -44.58 4.59
N MET A 15 31.38 -43.29 4.61
CA MET A 15 31.84 -42.27 5.59
C MET A 15 32.85 -41.19 5.17
N ILE A 16 33.11 -40.88 3.87
CA ILE A 16 33.87 -39.63 3.54
C ILE A 16 33.26 -38.84 2.35
N GLY A 17 32.10 -39.24 1.84
CA GLY A 17 31.47 -38.60 0.66
C GLY A 17 30.12 -37.92 0.91
N VAL A 18 29.75 -37.61 2.15
CA VAL A 18 28.40 -37.13 2.51
C VAL A 18 28.45 -35.91 3.46
N LEU A 19 29.43 -35.00 3.30
CA LEU A 19 29.54 -33.88 4.26
C LEU A 19 29.78 -32.48 3.68
N VAL A 20 29.55 -32.25 2.38
CA VAL A 20 29.65 -30.89 1.83
C VAL A 20 28.58 -30.66 0.75
N PHE A 21 27.30 -30.62 1.15
CA PHE A 21 26.25 -29.89 0.40
C PHE A 21 25.09 -29.54 1.34
N LEU A 22 25.42 -28.94 2.50
CA LEU A 22 24.47 -28.12 3.26
C LEU A 22 24.42 -26.75 2.60
N VAL A 23 23.79 -26.68 1.41
CA VAL A 23 23.33 -25.40 0.89
C VAL A 23 22.15 -25.02 1.77
N ALA A 24 22.38 -24.04 2.63
CA ALA A 24 21.35 -23.37 3.40
C ALA A 24 20.25 -22.93 2.42
N ILE A 25 19.10 -23.61 2.47
CA ILE A 25 17.88 -23.09 1.88
C ILE A 25 17.48 -21.95 2.80
N PRO A 26 17.54 -20.66 2.40
CA PRO A 26 16.80 -19.67 3.14
C PRO A 26 15.34 -20.10 2.99
N ILE A 27 14.77 -20.64 4.06
CA ILE A 27 13.33 -20.63 4.26
C ILE A 27 13.02 -19.15 4.43
N GLY A 28 12.96 -18.44 3.30
CA GLY A 28 12.29 -17.16 3.22
C GLY A 28 10.87 -17.49 3.59
N ALA A 29 10.56 -17.39 4.88
CA ALA A 29 9.20 -17.21 5.33
C ALA A 29 8.73 -15.96 4.59
N THR A 30 8.15 -16.16 3.40
CA THR A 30 7.19 -15.21 2.89
C THR A 30 6.11 -15.22 3.95
N ALA A 31 6.22 -14.28 4.89
CA ALA A 31 5.06 -13.79 5.56
C ALA A 31 4.15 -13.32 4.43
N VAL A 32 3.30 -14.24 3.95
CA VAL A 32 2.01 -13.86 3.42
C VAL A 32 1.42 -13.11 4.59
N LEU A 33 1.59 -11.79 4.59
CA LEU A 33 0.77 -10.90 5.37
C LEU A 33 -0.63 -11.27 4.90
N ALA A 34 -1.25 -12.16 5.66
CA ALA A 34 -2.68 -12.35 5.64
C ALA A 34 -3.19 -10.92 5.74
N THR A 35 -3.69 -10.40 4.61
CA THR A 35 -4.47 -9.20 4.65
C THR A 35 -5.59 -9.57 5.61
N SER A 36 -5.50 -9.02 6.82
CA SER A 36 -6.63 -8.93 7.71
C SER A 36 -7.68 -8.25 6.86
N ARG A 37 -8.50 -9.07 6.19
CA ARG A 37 -9.80 -8.66 5.71
C ARG A 37 -10.62 -8.55 6.97
N GLU A 38 -10.30 -7.51 7.74
CA GLU A 38 -11.09 -7.07 8.87
C GLU A 38 -12.52 -7.04 8.37
N LYS A 39 -13.34 -7.79 9.09
CA LYS A 39 -14.73 -8.12 8.75
C LYS A 39 -15.40 -6.86 8.19
N ARG A 40 -15.80 -6.93 6.92
CA ARG A 40 -16.22 -5.82 6.05
C ARG A 40 -17.59 -5.22 6.45
N ASN A 41 -17.76 -4.91 7.74
CA ASN A 41 -18.83 -4.07 8.29
C ASN A 41 -18.33 -2.64 8.54
N SER A 42 -17.19 -2.28 7.98
CA SER A 42 -16.75 -0.89 7.99
C SER A 42 -17.68 -0.10 7.07
N ASN A 43 -18.36 0.90 7.64
CA ASN A 43 -19.12 1.91 6.88
C ASN A 43 -18.22 2.74 5.96
N LEU A 44 -16.90 2.52 5.97
CA LEU A 44 -15.91 3.18 5.14
C LEU A 44 -15.08 2.12 4.42
N VAL A 45 -15.04 2.21 3.09
CA VAL A 45 -14.39 1.23 2.21
C VAL A 45 -13.41 1.97 1.30
N PRO A 46 -12.08 1.73 1.44
CA PRO A 46 -11.11 2.13 0.43
C PRO A 46 -11.34 1.32 -0.85
N ASN A 47 -11.41 1.99 -2.00
CA ASN A 47 -11.73 1.34 -3.27
C ASN A 47 -10.50 0.84 -4.03
N CYS A 48 -9.30 1.23 -3.62
CA CYS A 48 -8.04 0.74 -4.17
C CYS A 48 -6.93 0.74 -3.13
N LEU A 49 -5.91 -0.09 -3.37
CA LEU A 49 -4.70 -0.16 -2.54
C LEU A 49 -3.69 0.94 -2.88
N THR A 50 -3.76 1.47 -4.10
CA THR A 50 -2.80 2.45 -4.63
C THR A 50 -3.57 3.58 -5.31
N LEU A 51 -3.41 4.78 -4.77
CA LEU A 51 -3.97 6.00 -5.32
C LEU A 51 -3.25 6.39 -6.62
N ARG A 52 -4.01 6.90 -7.59
CA ARG A 52 -3.51 7.43 -8.85
C ARG A 52 -3.73 8.93 -8.89
N SER A 53 -2.65 9.65 -9.21
CA SER A 53 -2.66 11.09 -9.43
C SER A 53 -3.42 11.43 -10.71
N SER A 54 -4.16 12.55 -10.71
CA SER A 54 -4.73 13.15 -11.92
C SER A 54 -3.67 13.76 -12.85
N GLN A 55 -2.47 14.03 -12.32
CA GLN A 55 -1.34 14.59 -13.06
C GLN A 55 -0.25 13.53 -13.24
N ALA A 56 0.20 13.34 -14.49
CA ALA A 56 1.28 12.41 -14.80
C ALA A 56 2.65 12.94 -14.37
N THR A 57 2.84 14.25 -14.37
CA THR A 57 4.10 14.92 -14.01
C THR A 57 3.82 16.22 -13.27
N VAL A 58 4.78 16.63 -12.45
CA VAL A 58 4.82 17.95 -11.81
C VAL A 58 6.10 18.66 -12.22
N VAL A 59 6.03 19.98 -12.38
CA VAL A 59 7.20 20.80 -12.70
C VAL A 59 8.08 20.91 -11.46
N ALA A 60 9.37 20.63 -11.59
CA ALA A 60 10.34 20.78 -10.51
C ALA A 60 10.35 22.23 -9.97
N GLY A 61 10.36 22.39 -8.65
CA GLY A 61 10.21 23.69 -7.97
C GLY A 61 8.79 24.26 -8.01
N GLY A 62 7.86 23.63 -8.72
CA GLY A 62 6.47 24.06 -8.83
C GLY A 62 5.67 23.87 -7.54
N SER A 63 4.49 24.49 -7.50
CA SER A 63 3.53 24.40 -6.39
C SER A 63 2.11 24.29 -6.94
N GLY A 64 1.20 23.65 -6.20
CA GLY A 64 -0.19 23.50 -6.63
C GLY A 64 -0.95 22.46 -5.82
N VAL A 65 -1.97 21.89 -6.46
CA VAL A 65 -2.75 20.78 -5.90
C VAL A 65 -2.87 19.64 -6.91
N ILE A 66 -3.05 18.42 -6.39
CA ILE A 66 -3.21 17.20 -7.18
C ILE A 66 -4.36 16.39 -6.61
N LEU A 67 -5.27 15.95 -7.48
CA LEU A 67 -6.34 15.02 -7.13
C LEU A 67 -5.80 13.59 -7.19
N PHE A 68 -6.12 12.79 -6.18
CA PHE A 68 -5.77 11.38 -6.07
C PHE A 68 -7.04 10.54 -5.93
N SER A 69 -7.24 9.63 -6.88
CA SER A 69 -8.41 8.75 -6.98
C SER A 69 -7.98 7.30 -7.27
N CYS A 70 -8.95 6.39 -7.44
CA CYS A 70 -8.69 5.02 -7.89
C CYS A 70 -8.74 4.89 -9.42
N GLY A 71 -8.12 5.83 -10.13
CA GLY A 71 -8.00 5.79 -11.59
C GLY A 71 -9.33 6.08 -12.31
N GLY A 72 -10.04 7.11 -11.87
CA GLY A 72 -11.35 7.49 -12.39
C GLY A 72 -12.53 7.03 -11.54
N ASN A 73 -12.28 6.11 -10.60
CA ASN A 73 -13.23 5.76 -9.54
C ASN A 73 -12.86 6.50 -8.24
N ALA A 74 -13.85 6.69 -7.37
CA ALA A 74 -13.64 7.28 -6.04
C ALA A 74 -12.56 6.55 -5.24
N ALA A 75 -11.70 7.28 -4.54
CA ALA A 75 -10.71 6.73 -3.61
C ALA A 75 -11.35 5.96 -2.43
N LEU A 76 -12.47 6.48 -1.95
CA LEU A 76 -13.14 6.05 -0.74
C LEU A 76 -14.66 6.05 -0.94
N THR A 77 -15.34 5.04 -0.43
CA THR A 77 -16.80 5.00 -0.32
C THR A 77 -17.22 4.91 1.14
N VAL A 78 -18.15 5.77 1.55
CA VAL A 78 -18.77 5.77 2.88
C VAL A 78 -20.24 5.38 2.73
N GLY A 79 -20.68 4.38 3.50
CA GLY A 79 -22.06 3.90 3.50
C GLY A 79 -22.95 4.57 4.57
N LYS A 80 -22.36 5.17 5.61
CA LYS A 80 -23.10 5.85 6.69
C LYS A 80 -22.24 6.93 7.33
N SER A 81 -22.87 8.03 7.77
CA SER A 81 -22.24 9.03 8.64
C SER A 81 -21.69 8.37 9.90
N ASP A 82 -20.40 8.61 10.17
CA ASP A 82 -19.67 8.17 11.36
C ASP A 82 -18.40 9.03 11.51
N GLN A 83 -17.75 8.97 12.67
CA GLN A 83 -16.45 9.58 12.87
C GLN A 83 -15.34 8.56 12.64
N PHE A 84 -14.39 8.91 11.78
CA PHE A 84 -13.23 8.08 11.47
C PHE A 84 -11.93 8.86 11.71
N ARG A 85 -10.83 8.15 11.87
CA ARG A 85 -9.48 8.72 11.99
C ARG A 85 -8.65 8.34 10.77
N PRO A 86 -8.20 9.30 9.94
CA PRO A 86 -7.28 9.01 8.85
C PRO A 86 -5.86 8.86 9.43
N PHE A 87 -5.11 7.91 8.94
CA PHE A 87 -3.68 7.75 9.23
C PHE A 87 -2.91 7.75 7.92
N PHE A 88 -1.99 8.69 7.82
CA PHE A 88 -1.14 8.89 6.67
C PHE A 88 0.15 9.61 7.06
N THR A 89 1.15 9.49 6.20
CA THR A 89 2.37 10.30 6.20
C THR A 89 2.54 10.83 4.79
N LEU A 90 2.73 12.15 4.65
CA LEU A 90 2.94 12.75 3.34
C LEU A 90 4.44 12.78 3.02
N PRO A 91 4.86 12.29 1.83
CA PRO A 91 6.22 12.46 1.34
C PRO A 91 6.65 13.92 1.22
N THR A 92 7.95 14.14 1.12
CA THR A 92 8.54 15.47 0.88
C THR A 92 7.94 16.14 -0.36
N GLY A 93 7.68 17.44 -0.24
CA GLY A 93 7.07 18.27 -1.30
C GLY A 93 5.57 18.47 -1.14
N TYR A 94 4.87 17.59 -0.40
CA TYR A 94 3.47 17.81 -0.06
C TYR A 94 3.30 18.73 1.15
N THR A 95 2.25 19.55 1.12
CA THR A 95 1.95 20.58 2.14
C THR A 95 0.69 20.28 2.95
N GLY A 96 -0.18 19.40 2.46
CA GLY A 96 -1.39 19.02 3.20
C GLY A 96 -2.29 18.08 2.40
N LEU A 97 -3.12 17.34 3.12
CA LEU A 97 -4.11 16.42 2.57
C LEU A 97 -5.52 16.94 2.88
N LYS A 98 -6.36 16.99 1.87
CA LYS A 98 -7.78 17.29 1.97
C LYS A 98 -8.59 16.10 1.46
N ILE A 99 -9.83 16.03 1.88
CA ILE A 99 -10.83 15.12 1.30
C ILE A 99 -11.88 15.92 0.55
N VAL A 100 -12.27 15.44 -0.63
CA VAL A 100 -13.24 16.09 -1.51
C VAL A 100 -14.26 15.08 -1.99
N ASN A 101 -15.43 15.54 -2.42
CA ASN A 101 -16.40 14.66 -3.08
C ASN A 101 -15.82 14.19 -4.42
N HIS A 102 -15.99 12.91 -4.71
CA HIS A 102 -15.62 12.34 -6.00
C HIS A 102 -16.54 12.88 -7.10
N ALA A 103 -15.94 13.31 -8.20
CA ALA A 103 -16.64 13.69 -9.41
C ALA A 103 -15.89 13.15 -10.64
N LEU A 104 -16.64 12.59 -11.57
CA LEU A 104 -16.08 12.02 -12.80
C LEU A 104 -15.43 13.13 -13.64
N GLY A 105 -14.18 12.91 -14.04
CA GLY A 105 -13.43 13.88 -14.85
C GLY A 105 -12.92 15.10 -14.09
N ALA A 106 -13.11 15.17 -12.77
CA ALA A 106 -12.58 16.26 -11.96
C ALA A 106 -11.05 16.28 -11.98
N ASN A 107 -10.52 17.48 -12.15
CA ASN A 107 -9.09 17.78 -12.16
C ASN A 107 -8.75 18.96 -11.22
N ASP A 108 -9.77 19.65 -10.71
CA ASP A 108 -9.67 20.64 -9.64
C ASP A 108 -10.07 20.02 -8.29
N CYS A 109 -9.43 20.43 -7.20
CA CYS A 109 -9.71 19.86 -5.89
C CYS A 109 -9.48 20.80 -4.69
N ASN A 110 -9.46 22.11 -4.91
CA ASN A 110 -9.06 23.08 -3.90
C ASN A 110 -10.01 23.21 -2.70
N HIS A 111 -11.26 22.77 -2.85
CA HIS A 111 -12.34 22.99 -1.89
C HIS A 111 -12.67 21.70 -1.15
N GLY A 112 -12.02 21.50 -0.01
CA GLY A 112 -12.27 20.36 0.86
C GLY A 112 -11.68 20.60 2.25
N PRO A 113 -12.25 19.99 3.29
CA PRO A 113 -11.68 20.03 4.62
C PRO A 113 -10.31 19.34 4.65
N ILE A 114 -9.41 19.90 5.46
CA ILE A 114 -8.07 19.36 5.68
C ILE A 114 -8.18 18.15 6.61
N LEU A 115 -7.55 17.06 6.22
CA LEU A 115 -7.36 15.89 7.07
C LEU A 115 -6.10 16.09 7.92
N VAL A 116 -6.20 15.72 9.19
CA VAL A 116 -5.06 15.65 10.11
C VAL A 116 -4.90 14.21 10.56
N SER A 117 -3.70 13.65 10.37
CA SER A 117 -3.40 12.27 10.70
C SER A 117 -3.69 11.98 12.19
N GLY A 118 -4.43 10.91 12.47
CA GLY A 118 -4.86 10.47 13.80
C GLY A 118 -6.06 11.23 14.40
N GLN A 119 -6.48 12.36 13.81
CA GLN A 119 -7.59 13.16 14.33
C GLN A 119 -8.94 12.61 13.88
N ARG A 120 -9.98 12.75 14.71
CA ARG A 120 -11.34 12.37 14.30
C ARG A 120 -11.82 13.31 13.21
N PHE A 121 -12.51 12.73 12.23
CA PHE A 121 -13.04 13.42 11.08
C PHE A 121 -14.42 12.84 10.74
N ASP A 122 -15.38 13.72 10.49
CA ASP A 122 -16.73 13.36 10.05
C ASP A 122 -16.87 13.64 8.56
N LEU A 123 -17.22 12.60 7.80
CA LEU A 123 -17.43 12.67 6.35
C LEU A 123 -18.80 13.23 5.96
N GLY A 124 -19.64 13.58 6.94
CA GLY A 124 -20.93 14.24 6.74
C GLY A 124 -22.04 13.33 6.22
N GLY A 125 -21.76 12.05 5.94
CA GLY A 125 -22.77 11.13 5.43
C GLY A 125 -22.22 10.04 4.51
N PRO A 126 -23.12 9.19 3.97
CA PRO A 126 -22.80 8.33 2.85
C PRO A 126 -22.31 9.15 1.65
N GLY A 127 -21.31 8.67 0.95
CA GLY A 127 -20.72 9.40 -0.17
C GLY A 127 -19.51 8.72 -0.77
N ASN A 128 -19.04 9.29 -1.87
CA ASN A 128 -17.83 8.87 -2.57
C ASN A 128 -16.85 10.02 -2.54
N PHE A 129 -15.60 9.74 -2.18
CA PHE A 129 -14.60 10.76 -1.90
C PHE A 129 -13.28 10.45 -2.58
N ASP A 130 -12.57 11.53 -2.91
CA ASP A 130 -11.18 11.53 -3.38
C ASP A 130 -10.30 12.34 -2.44
N TYR A 131 -8.99 12.21 -2.61
CA TYR A 131 -8.02 13.01 -1.87
C TYR A 131 -7.50 14.15 -2.73
N CYS A 132 -7.39 15.32 -2.14
CA CYS A 132 -6.69 16.44 -2.76
C CYS A 132 -5.46 16.79 -1.95
N VAL A 133 -4.30 16.85 -2.59
CA VAL A 133 -3.03 17.06 -1.92
C VAL A 133 -2.41 18.35 -2.40
N GLY A 134 -2.13 19.26 -1.48
CA GLY A 134 -1.32 20.43 -1.76
C GLY A 134 0.15 20.04 -1.85
N TYR A 135 0.90 20.69 -2.74
CA TYR A 135 2.34 20.56 -2.83
C TYR A 135 3.01 21.93 -3.06
N ALA A 136 4.25 22.04 -2.62
CA ALA A 136 5.09 23.21 -2.85
C ALA A 136 6.55 22.80 -3.05
N ASN A 137 7.25 23.53 -3.91
CA ASN A 137 8.65 23.27 -4.25
C ASN A 137 8.88 21.81 -4.65
N ALA A 138 8.10 21.31 -5.62
CA ALA A 138 8.12 19.90 -6.01
C ALA A 138 9.55 19.41 -6.30
N PRO A 139 9.97 18.25 -5.74
CA PRO A 139 11.30 17.71 -6.01
C PRO A 139 11.53 17.44 -7.50
N SER A 140 12.76 17.54 -7.97
CA SER A 140 13.12 17.22 -9.36
C SER A 140 12.88 15.74 -9.73
N THR A 141 12.82 14.86 -8.73
CA THR A 141 12.45 13.45 -8.87
C THR A 141 10.93 13.22 -8.97
N GLY A 142 10.13 14.29 -8.91
CA GLY A 142 8.68 14.23 -8.83
C GLY A 142 8.17 14.03 -7.39
N LEU A 143 6.86 13.79 -7.27
CA LEU A 143 6.19 13.54 -5.99
C LEU A 143 5.88 12.05 -5.85
N ALA A 144 6.32 11.45 -4.75
CA ALA A 144 6.07 10.05 -4.45
C ALA A 144 4.60 9.80 -4.09
N SER A 145 4.10 8.60 -4.35
CA SER A 145 2.77 8.20 -3.88
C SER A 145 2.73 8.01 -2.35
N PHE A 146 1.54 8.01 -1.77
CA PHE A 146 1.31 7.84 -0.33
C PHE A 146 0.08 6.95 -0.10
N LYS A 147 -0.07 6.50 1.14
CA LYS A 147 -1.20 5.67 1.58
C LYS A 147 -2.00 6.41 2.64
N VAL A 148 -3.31 6.30 2.55
CA VAL A 148 -4.24 6.70 3.62
C VAL A 148 -4.95 5.45 4.12
N THR A 149 -4.95 5.26 5.43
CA THR A 149 -5.74 4.24 6.11
C THR A 149 -6.71 4.91 7.05
N TRP A 150 -7.80 4.23 7.40
CA TRP A 150 -8.82 4.78 8.28
C TRP A 150 -9.12 3.79 9.39
N SER A 151 -9.29 4.30 10.61
CA SER A 151 -9.87 3.56 11.73
C SER A 151 -11.14 4.24 12.21
N LYS A 152 -11.95 3.52 12.97
CA LYS A 152 -12.96 4.12 13.84
C LYS A 152 -12.30 4.69 15.11
#